data_AF-A0A355GIX9-F1
#
_entry.id   AF-A0A355GIX9-F1
#
_cell.length_a   1.000
_cell.length_b   1.000
_cell.length_c   1.000
_cell.angle_alpha   90.00
_cell.angle_beta   90.00
_cell.angle_gamma   90.00
#
_symmetry.space_group_name_H-M   'P 1'
#
loop_
_entity.id
_entity.type
_entity.pdbx_description
1 polymer ?
#
loop_
_entity_poly.entity_id
_entity_poly.type
_entity_poly.pdbx_seq_one_letter_code
_entity_poly.pdbx_strand_id
1 'polypeptide(L)'
;MSSYFDLTSSLWKWDSPIWLLVLTLTGMYFLLQRSTSGKRGAAFSVAMLALTLAYISPIGVLSDGYLFSAHVVQHLLLLLIIPLFLLLSLSESAMESLFSRPFMNRLGSVMAVPFLGWLSGLGVMWFWHIPSFCNASTVNYSLGIFRDATFLLAGLAFWWPVFSPVKRYHLNPSVAVAYLFSACLACTLLGIYITFTVISVCPAFASPVDRIGILNLLYDQGLNPATDQRLGGLLMWVPPCSLYVTAIMVVLKRWYADIETVPTSQTTANPGSLREAHQ
;
A
#
# COMPACT_ATOMS: atom_id res chain seq x y z
N MET A 1 -30.15 17.51 -18.88
CA MET A 1 -28.73 17.53 -19.31
C MET A 1 -27.86 18.42 -18.41
N SER A 2 -28.34 19.59 -17.96
CA SER A 2 -27.63 20.44 -16.97
C SER A 2 -27.34 19.72 -15.64
N SER A 3 -28.33 18.98 -15.10
CA SER A 3 -28.20 18.29 -13.80
C SER A 3 -27.14 17.19 -13.77
N TYR A 4 -26.89 16.50 -14.88
CA TYR A 4 -25.86 15.46 -14.94
C TYR A 4 -24.45 16.04 -14.99
N PHE A 5 -24.27 17.20 -15.64
CA PHE A 5 -22.97 17.88 -15.71
C PHE A 5 -22.56 18.43 -14.33
N ASP A 6 -23.52 18.98 -13.58
CA ASP A 6 -23.30 19.42 -12.19
C ASP A 6 -23.00 18.25 -11.23
N LEU A 7 -23.56 17.07 -11.49
CA LEU A 7 -23.24 15.86 -10.74
C LEU A 7 -21.79 15.41 -10.98
N THR A 8 -21.32 15.47 -12.24
CA THR A 8 -19.95 15.08 -12.56
C THR A 8 -18.90 16.06 -12.01
N SER A 9 -19.19 17.36 -11.96
CA SER A 9 -18.25 18.32 -11.37
C SER A 9 -18.19 18.19 -9.84
N SER A 10 -19.31 17.93 -9.18
CA SER A 10 -19.37 17.73 -7.71
C SER A 10 -18.74 16.42 -7.24
N LEU A 11 -18.69 15.39 -8.09
CA LEU A 11 -18.01 14.12 -7.79
C LEU A 11 -16.47 14.20 -7.91
N TRP A 12 -15.93 15.28 -8.48
CA TRP A 12 -14.50 15.45 -8.65
C TRP A 12 -14.00 16.66 -7.87
N LYS A 13 -13.10 16.44 -6.91
CA LYS A 13 -12.51 17.50 -6.07
C LYS A 13 -11.35 18.18 -6.78
N TRP A 14 -11.61 18.90 -7.87
CA TRP A 14 -10.59 19.59 -8.66
C TRP A 14 -9.80 20.63 -7.86
N ASP A 15 -10.46 21.30 -6.90
CA ASP A 15 -9.84 22.33 -6.04
C ASP A 15 -9.03 21.75 -4.86
N SER A 16 -8.82 20.43 -4.83
CA SER A 16 -8.13 19.77 -3.73
C SER A 16 -6.66 20.22 -3.60
N PRO A 17 -6.16 20.52 -2.39
CA PRO A 17 -4.76 20.89 -2.17
C PRO A 17 -3.77 19.76 -2.51
N ILE A 18 -4.27 18.55 -2.76
CA ILE A 18 -3.48 17.37 -3.09
C ILE A 18 -2.79 17.51 -4.46
N TRP A 19 -3.27 18.37 -5.35
CA TRP A 19 -2.52 18.76 -6.54
C TRP A 19 -1.15 19.34 -6.21
N LEU A 20 -1.05 20.14 -5.14
CA LEU A 20 0.25 20.67 -4.70
C LEU A 20 1.16 19.54 -4.24
N LEU A 21 0.64 18.54 -3.54
CA LEU A 21 1.42 17.36 -3.13
C LEU A 21 1.88 16.54 -4.36
N VAL A 22 1.00 16.29 -5.33
CA VAL A 22 1.34 15.57 -6.55
C VAL A 22 2.40 16.32 -7.36
N LEU A 23 2.23 17.64 -7.53
CA LEU A 23 3.17 18.48 -8.28
C LEU A 23 4.54 18.58 -7.57
N THR A 24 4.55 18.73 -6.24
CA THR A 24 5.79 18.78 -5.46
C THR A 24 6.54 17.46 -5.50
N LEU A 25 5.85 16.33 -5.32
CA LEU A 25 6.45 15.00 -5.44
C LEU A 25 6.97 14.74 -6.85
N THR A 26 6.23 15.15 -7.87
CA THR A 26 6.64 15.03 -9.28
C THR A 26 7.87 15.88 -9.58
N GLY A 27 7.88 17.15 -9.17
CA GLY A 27 9.03 18.02 -9.30
C GLY A 27 10.26 17.47 -8.58
N MET A 28 10.09 17.04 -7.33
CA MET A 28 11.16 16.42 -6.54
C MET A 28 11.69 15.14 -7.19
N TYR A 29 10.82 14.30 -7.76
CA TYR A 29 11.20 13.08 -8.46
C TYR A 29 12.11 13.38 -9.66
N PHE A 30 11.73 14.33 -10.52
CA PHE A 30 12.55 14.73 -11.67
C PHE A 30 13.85 15.45 -11.28
N LEU A 31 13.86 16.21 -10.19
CA LEU A 31 15.06 16.87 -9.69
C LEU A 31 16.08 15.87 -9.11
N LEU A 32 15.60 14.86 -8.37
CA LEU A 32 16.44 13.84 -7.74
C LEU A 32 16.87 12.74 -8.72
N GLN A 33 16.09 12.46 -9.75
CA GLN A 33 16.37 11.41 -10.73
C GLN A 33 16.65 12.00 -12.13
N ARG A 34 17.89 12.45 -12.35
CA ARG A 34 18.35 13.01 -13.64
C ARG A 34 18.29 12.04 -14.83
N SER A 35 18.20 10.73 -14.58
CA SER A 35 17.99 9.70 -15.60
C SER A 35 17.12 8.58 -15.02
N THR A 36 15.87 8.50 -15.49
CA THR A 36 14.91 7.50 -15.03
C THR A 36 14.83 6.36 -16.05
N SER A 37 14.96 5.13 -15.57
CA SER A 37 14.57 3.97 -16.38
C SER A 37 13.05 4.02 -16.59
N GLY A 38 12.57 3.69 -17.80
CA GLY A 38 11.13 3.72 -18.12
C GLY A 38 10.26 2.93 -17.13
N LYS A 39 10.78 1.85 -16.54
CA LYS A 39 10.08 1.08 -15.50
C LYS A 39 9.90 1.86 -14.18
N ARG A 40 10.90 2.64 -13.77
CA ARG A 40 10.85 3.46 -12.54
C ARG A 40 9.91 4.65 -12.72
N GLY A 41 9.96 5.30 -13.89
CA GLY A 41 9.03 6.36 -14.26
C GLY A 41 7.59 5.86 -14.28
N ALA A 42 7.34 4.70 -14.87
CA ALA A 42 6.01 4.08 -14.85
C ALA A 42 5.52 3.78 -13.43
N ALA A 43 6.37 3.24 -12.55
CA ALA A 43 6.02 3.00 -11.15
C ALA A 43 5.66 4.31 -10.43
N PHE A 44 6.43 5.38 -10.64
CA PHE A 44 6.11 6.71 -10.10
C PHE A 44 4.75 7.22 -10.60
N SER A 45 4.50 7.11 -11.91
CA SER A 45 3.23 7.50 -12.51
C SER A 45 2.05 6.73 -11.93
N VAL A 46 2.20 5.42 -11.68
CA VAL A 46 1.16 4.62 -11.02
C VAL A 46 0.92 5.11 -9.59
N ALA A 47 1.96 5.43 -8.82
CA ALA A 47 1.79 5.98 -7.48
C ALA A 47 1.06 7.33 -7.49
N MET A 48 1.41 8.24 -8.40
CA MET A 48 0.75 9.54 -8.53
C MET A 48 -0.69 9.41 -9.04
N LEU A 49 -0.95 8.49 -9.96
CA LEU A 49 -2.30 8.18 -10.43
C LEU A 49 -3.14 7.59 -9.28
N ALA A 50 -2.59 6.67 -8.49
CA ALA A 50 -3.29 6.12 -7.34
C ALA A 50 -3.59 7.20 -6.28
N LEU A 51 -2.66 8.13 -6.04
CA LEU A 51 -2.87 9.25 -5.12
C LEU A 51 -3.95 10.22 -5.61
N THR A 52 -3.95 10.55 -6.90
CA THR A 52 -5.00 11.40 -7.49
C THR A 52 -6.35 10.69 -7.48
N LEU A 53 -6.41 9.40 -7.84
CA LEU A 53 -7.63 8.61 -7.76
C LEU A 53 -8.16 8.49 -6.33
N ALA A 54 -7.31 8.32 -5.33
CA ALA A 54 -7.72 8.18 -3.94
C ALA A 54 -8.46 9.43 -3.40
N TYR A 55 -8.17 10.62 -3.91
CA TYR A 55 -8.64 11.87 -3.31
C TYR A 55 -9.41 12.82 -4.23
N ILE A 56 -9.03 12.92 -5.49
CA ILE A 56 -9.63 13.86 -6.45
C ILE A 56 -10.80 13.21 -7.18
N SER A 57 -10.74 11.89 -7.37
CA SER A 57 -11.81 11.14 -8.03
C SER A 57 -13.05 10.96 -7.13
N PRO A 58 -14.16 10.41 -7.69
CA PRO A 58 -15.37 10.10 -6.92
C PRO A 58 -15.09 9.26 -5.67
N ILE A 59 -14.04 8.42 -5.68
CA ILE A 59 -13.62 7.64 -4.51
C ILE A 59 -13.39 8.55 -3.30
N GLY A 60 -12.71 9.68 -3.46
CA GLY A 60 -12.41 10.62 -2.37
C GLY A 60 -13.60 11.48 -1.91
N VAL A 61 -14.67 11.54 -2.71
CA VAL A 61 -15.94 12.16 -2.30
C VAL A 61 -16.79 11.13 -1.56
N LEU A 62 -16.88 9.92 -2.11
CA LEU A 62 -17.69 8.81 -1.59
C LEU A 62 -17.09 8.23 -0.30
N SER A 63 -15.77 8.28 -0.12
CA SER A 63 -15.12 7.82 1.10
C SER A 63 -15.36 8.72 2.31
N ASP A 64 -15.82 9.96 2.11
CA ASP A 64 -16.01 10.98 3.15
C ASP A 64 -17.39 10.89 3.80
N GLY A 65 -17.67 9.73 4.40
CA GLY A 65 -18.92 9.47 5.12
C GLY A 65 -20.12 9.09 4.23
N TYR A 66 -19.88 8.72 2.96
CA TYR A 66 -20.91 8.32 2.01
C TYR A 66 -21.03 6.80 1.85
N LEU A 67 -19.95 6.16 1.39
CA LEU A 67 -19.82 4.73 1.18
C LEU A 67 -18.60 4.23 1.94
N PHE A 68 -18.84 3.26 2.81
CA PHE A 68 -17.80 2.53 3.51
C PHE A 68 -16.94 1.72 2.54
N SER A 69 -17.50 1.17 1.46
CA SER A 69 -16.69 0.48 0.43
C SER A 69 -15.66 1.42 -0.23
N ALA A 70 -16.07 2.64 -0.60
CA ALA A 70 -15.16 3.66 -1.14
C ALA A 70 -14.08 4.08 -0.13
N HIS A 71 -14.47 4.18 1.16
CA HIS A 71 -13.57 4.42 2.27
C HIS A 71 -12.49 3.33 2.40
N VAL A 72 -12.87 2.05 2.34
CA VAL A 72 -11.92 0.94 2.32
C VAL A 72 -11.00 1.02 1.10
N VAL A 73 -11.54 1.27 -0.10
CA VAL A 73 -10.72 1.42 -1.33
C VAL A 73 -9.66 2.50 -1.16
N GLN A 74 -10.02 3.68 -0.61
CA GLN A 74 -9.05 4.74 -0.34
C GLN A 74 -7.95 4.26 0.60
N HIS A 75 -8.28 3.53 1.68
CA HIS A 75 -7.28 2.98 2.60
C HIS A 75 -6.37 1.95 1.95
N LEU A 76 -6.88 1.10 1.06
CA LEU A 76 -6.06 0.15 0.32
C LEU A 76 -5.10 0.86 -0.64
N LEU A 77 -5.55 1.92 -1.32
CA LEU A 77 -4.68 2.73 -2.17
C LEU A 77 -3.55 3.37 -1.35
N LEU A 78 -3.88 3.95 -0.19
CA LEU A 78 -2.93 4.65 0.68
C LEU A 78 -1.92 3.72 1.36
N LEU A 79 -2.34 2.53 1.79
CA LEU A 79 -1.45 1.60 2.50
C LEU A 79 -0.69 0.67 1.56
N LEU A 80 -1.34 0.19 0.49
CA LEU A 80 -0.77 -0.87 -0.34
C LEU A 80 -0.19 -0.34 -1.63
N ILE A 81 -0.98 0.38 -2.42
CA ILE A 81 -0.61 0.72 -3.80
C ILE A 81 0.38 1.86 -3.84
N ILE A 82 0.05 3.01 -3.25
CA ILE A 82 0.88 4.22 -3.30
C ILE A 82 2.28 3.94 -2.71
N PRO A 83 2.42 3.37 -1.50
CA PRO A 83 3.74 3.13 -0.91
C PRO A 83 4.59 2.13 -1.69
N LEU A 84 3.98 1.05 -2.18
CA LEU A 84 4.68 0.04 -2.96
C LEU A 84 5.28 0.64 -4.24
N PHE A 85 4.45 1.35 -5.02
CA PHE A 85 4.89 1.95 -6.27
C PHE A 85 5.83 3.13 -6.06
N LEU A 86 5.69 3.89 -4.96
CA LEU A 86 6.67 4.89 -4.55
C LEU A 86 8.03 4.25 -4.30
N LEU A 87 8.11 3.19 -3.50
CA LEU A 87 9.38 2.50 -3.22
C LEU A 87 10.04 1.94 -4.50
N LEU A 88 9.23 1.35 -5.40
CA LEU A 88 9.71 0.83 -6.68
C LEU A 88 10.18 1.92 -7.66
N SER A 89 9.70 3.16 -7.48
CA SER A 89 10.12 4.29 -8.31
C SER A 89 11.48 4.87 -7.91
N LEU A 90 11.94 4.61 -6.68
CA LEU A 90 13.17 5.16 -6.15
C LEU A 90 14.39 4.47 -6.78
N SER A 91 15.44 5.24 -7.05
CA SER A 91 16.70 4.69 -7.54
C SER A 91 17.57 4.17 -6.40
N GLU A 92 18.13 2.98 -6.57
CA GLU A 92 19.03 2.34 -5.60
C GLU A 92 20.23 3.24 -5.28
N SER A 93 20.90 3.79 -6.28
CA SER A 93 22.08 4.65 -6.10
C SER A 93 21.81 5.94 -5.32
N ALA A 94 20.68 6.62 -5.57
CA ALA A 94 20.35 7.84 -4.83
C ALA A 94 19.98 7.52 -3.38
N MET A 95 19.29 6.40 -3.15
CA MET A 95 18.89 5.97 -1.82
C MET A 95 20.08 5.42 -1.02
N GLU A 96 21.00 4.69 -1.64
CA GLU A 96 22.25 4.27 -0.99
C GLU A 96 23.06 5.46 -0.48
N SER A 97 23.19 6.52 -1.29
CA SER A 97 23.86 7.75 -0.85
C SER A 97 23.14 8.41 0.33
N LEU A 98 21.81 8.45 0.32
CA LEU A 98 21.03 9.08 1.40
C LEU A 98 21.13 8.27 2.71
N PHE A 99 21.00 6.95 2.59
CA PHE A 99 21.06 6.01 3.71
C PHE A 99 22.49 5.65 4.13
N SER A 100 23.53 6.23 3.50
CA SER A 100 24.91 6.13 3.99
C SER A 100 25.13 6.95 5.28
N ARG A 101 24.31 7.98 5.51
CA ARG A 101 24.39 8.81 6.73
C ARG A 101 23.94 8.01 7.96
N PRO A 102 24.61 8.14 9.12
CA PRO A 102 24.39 7.26 10.27
C PRO A 102 22.95 7.31 10.80
N PHE A 103 22.34 8.50 10.82
CA PHE A 103 20.95 8.68 11.24
C PHE A 103 19.96 7.98 10.28
N MET A 104 20.10 8.24 8.97
CA MET A 104 19.23 7.63 7.96
C MET A 104 19.43 6.11 7.89
N ASN A 105 20.66 5.63 8.02
CA ASN A 105 20.95 4.20 8.08
C ASN A 105 20.22 3.53 9.25
N ARG A 106 20.28 4.14 10.44
CA ARG A 106 19.57 3.63 11.62
C ARG A 106 18.06 3.61 11.38
N LEU A 107 17.49 4.68 10.81
CA LEU A 107 16.06 4.72 10.50
C LEU A 107 15.67 3.62 9.51
N GLY A 108 16.43 3.44 8.43
CA GLY A 108 16.21 2.38 7.46
C GLY A 108 16.31 0.98 8.06
N SER A 109 17.25 0.77 9.00
CA SER A 109 17.38 -0.50 9.72
C SER A 109 16.23 -0.76 10.69
N VAL A 110 15.70 0.26 11.36
CA VAL A 110 14.52 0.13 12.23
C VAL A 110 13.28 -0.21 11.39
N MET A 111 13.10 0.46 10.25
CA MET A 111 12.01 0.15 9.32
C MET A 111 12.15 -1.23 8.66
N ALA A 112 13.38 -1.74 8.57
CA ALA A 112 13.64 -3.09 8.08
C ALA A 112 13.34 -4.19 9.11
N VAL A 113 13.03 -3.85 10.37
CA VAL A 113 12.62 -4.84 11.38
C VAL A 113 11.24 -5.39 10.99
N PRO A 114 11.12 -6.68 10.64
CA PRO A 114 9.89 -7.24 10.10
C PRO A 114 8.71 -7.05 11.05
N PHE A 115 8.90 -7.24 12.36
CA PHE A 115 7.81 -7.05 13.32
C PHE A 115 7.27 -5.61 13.36
N LEU A 116 8.13 -4.60 13.21
CA LEU A 116 7.70 -3.19 13.20
C LEU A 116 6.97 -2.83 11.91
N GLY A 117 7.46 -3.31 10.76
CA GLY A 117 6.75 -3.16 9.47
C GLY A 117 5.38 -3.84 9.50
N TRP A 118 5.31 -5.06 10.04
CA TRP A 118 4.07 -5.82 10.16
C TRP A 118 3.06 -5.12 11.07
N LEU A 119 3.51 -4.73 12.27
CA LEU A 119 2.67 -4.09 13.27
C LEU A 119 2.22 -2.70 12.84
N SER A 120 3.05 -1.94 12.14
CA SER A 120 2.64 -0.64 11.62
C SER A 120 1.56 -0.79 10.56
N GLY A 121 1.75 -1.63 9.53
CA GLY A 121 0.76 -1.85 8.48
C GLY A 121 -0.57 -2.38 9.03
N LEU A 122 -0.54 -3.54 9.71
CA LEU A 122 -1.75 -4.18 10.18
C LEU A 122 -2.34 -3.52 11.42
N GLY A 123 -1.49 -3.00 12.31
CA GLY A 123 -1.96 -2.29 13.50
C GLY A 123 -2.72 -1.03 13.12
N VAL A 124 -2.21 -0.23 12.17
CA VAL A 124 -2.94 0.95 11.66
C VAL A 124 -4.23 0.52 10.95
N MET A 125 -4.18 -0.53 10.13
CA MET A 125 -5.37 -1.05 9.46
C MET A 125 -6.46 -1.49 10.43
N TRP A 126 -6.12 -2.24 11.48
CA TRP A 126 -7.07 -2.66 12.51
C TRP A 126 -7.55 -1.51 13.38
N PHE A 127 -6.63 -0.65 13.83
CA PHE A 127 -6.91 0.45 14.76
C PHE A 127 -7.97 1.40 14.19
N TRP A 128 -7.85 1.79 12.92
CA TRP A 128 -8.80 2.72 12.29
C TRP A 128 -10.16 2.10 11.96
N HIS A 129 -10.28 0.78 12.01
CA HIS A 129 -11.55 0.06 11.87
C HIS A 129 -12.19 -0.28 13.22
N ILE A 130 -11.64 0.20 14.33
CA ILE A 130 -12.34 0.17 15.62
C ILE A 130 -13.47 1.22 15.57
N PRO A 131 -14.72 0.88 15.96
CA PRO A 131 -15.87 1.76 15.68
C PRO A 131 -15.78 3.18 16.22
N SER A 132 -15.24 3.37 17.42
CA SER A 132 -15.06 4.70 18.02
C SER A 132 -14.07 5.56 17.21
N PHE A 133 -12.92 4.98 16.82
CA PHE A 133 -11.88 5.68 16.06
C PHE A 133 -12.28 5.90 14.60
N CYS A 134 -12.95 4.93 13.99
CA CYS A 134 -13.46 5.08 12.64
C CYS A 134 -14.47 6.23 12.56
N ASN A 135 -15.44 6.27 13.48
CA ASN A 135 -16.42 7.34 13.53
C ASN A 135 -15.75 8.70 13.80
N ALA A 136 -14.87 8.77 14.79
CA ALA A 136 -14.19 10.01 15.15
C ALA A 136 -13.35 10.58 14.00
N SER A 137 -12.63 9.74 13.25
CA SER A 137 -11.83 10.17 12.09
C SER A 137 -12.66 10.54 10.86
N THR A 138 -13.88 10.02 10.75
CA THR A 138 -14.79 10.36 9.65
C THR A 138 -15.53 11.67 9.90
N VAL A 139 -15.88 11.96 11.15
CA VAL A 139 -16.58 13.20 11.52
C VAL A 139 -15.62 14.39 11.67
N ASN A 140 -14.40 14.17 12.19
CA ASN A 140 -13.43 15.23 12.42
C ASN A 140 -12.38 15.29 11.31
N TYR A 141 -12.37 16.39 10.55
CA TYR A 141 -11.45 16.59 9.43
C TYR A 141 -9.97 16.39 9.79
N SER A 142 -9.49 16.97 10.91
CA SER A 142 -8.09 16.83 11.34
C SER A 142 -7.71 15.39 11.69
N LEU A 143 -8.62 14.62 12.29
CA LEU A 143 -8.40 13.20 12.57
C LEU A 143 -8.46 12.36 11.30
N GLY A 144 -9.26 12.75 10.31
CA GLY A 144 -9.27 12.15 8.98
C GLY A 144 -7.94 12.30 8.26
N ILE A 145 -7.35 13.50 8.26
CA ILE A 145 -5.99 13.73 7.72
C ILE A 145 -4.96 12.88 8.47
N PHE A 146 -5.04 12.87 9.80
CA PHE A 146 -4.11 12.09 10.62
C PHE A 146 -4.19 10.59 10.32
N ARG A 147 -5.40 10.03 10.24
CA ARG A 147 -5.66 8.66 9.81
C ARG A 147 -5.00 8.36 8.47
N ASP A 148 -5.32 9.16 7.46
CA ASP A 148 -4.81 8.96 6.10
C ASP A 148 -3.27 9.04 6.04
N ALA A 149 -2.67 9.98 6.77
CA ALA A 149 -1.22 10.09 6.90
C ALA A 149 -0.62 8.85 7.57
N THR A 150 -1.23 8.33 8.64
CA THR A 150 -0.75 7.09 9.26
C THR A 150 -0.87 5.88 8.33
N PHE A 151 -1.90 5.79 7.49
CA PHE A 151 -2.01 4.72 6.47
C PHE A 151 -0.86 4.78 5.47
N LEU A 152 -0.54 5.97 4.94
CA LEU A 152 0.54 6.16 3.98
C LEU A 152 1.91 5.81 4.60
N LEU A 153 2.18 6.31 5.82
CA LEU A 153 3.43 6.06 6.53
C LEU A 153 3.58 4.58 6.94
N ALA A 154 2.50 3.97 7.42
CA ALA A 154 2.47 2.55 7.77
C ALA A 154 2.69 1.67 6.55
N GLY A 155 2.11 2.02 5.40
CA GLY A 155 2.33 1.30 4.15
C GLY A 155 3.79 1.38 3.69
N LEU A 156 4.44 2.55 3.80
CA LEU A 156 5.87 2.68 3.51
C LEU A 156 6.71 1.80 4.43
N ALA A 157 6.42 1.78 5.73
CA ALA A 157 7.09 0.92 6.70
C ALA A 157 6.83 -0.57 6.46
N PHE A 158 5.61 -0.94 6.08
CA PHE A 158 5.21 -2.32 5.80
C PHE A 158 5.92 -2.90 4.57
N TRP A 159 6.05 -2.10 3.49
CA TRP A 159 6.71 -2.55 2.26
C TRP A 159 8.23 -2.39 2.28
N TRP A 160 8.77 -1.56 3.17
CA TRP A 160 10.21 -1.33 3.33
C TRP A 160 11.02 -2.63 3.41
N PRO A 161 10.75 -3.58 4.34
CA PRO A 161 11.55 -4.80 4.47
C PRO A 161 11.44 -5.76 3.27
N VAL A 162 10.52 -5.54 2.32
CA VAL A 162 10.30 -6.42 1.15
C VAL A 162 10.79 -5.80 -0.16
N PHE A 163 10.48 -4.52 -0.37
CA PHE A 163 10.74 -3.81 -1.63
C PHE A 163 11.56 -2.53 -1.45
N SER A 164 12.33 -2.39 -0.36
CA SER A 164 13.24 -1.24 -0.19
C SER A 164 14.13 -1.07 -1.42
N PRO A 165 14.44 0.17 -1.83
CA PRO A 165 15.38 0.43 -2.91
C PRO A 165 16.81 -0.03 -2.59
N VAL A 166 17.16 -0.20 -1.31
CA VAL A 166 18.48 -0.66 -0.88
C VAL A 166 18.39 -2.13 -0.43
N LYS A 167 19.10 -3.02 -1.13
CA LYS A 167 19.01 -4.48 -0.91
C LYS A 167 19.34 -4.93 0.50
N ARG A 168 20.20 -4.20 1.22
CA ARG A 168 20.59 -4.54 2.61
C ARG A 168 19.45 -4.58 3.61
N TYR A 169 18.31 -3.96 3.28
CA TYR A 169 17.12 -3.93 4.13
C TYR A 169 16.11 -5.02 3.76
N HIS A 170 16.38 -5.85 2.75
CA HIS A 170 15.48 -6.92 2.35
C HIS A 170 15.52 -8.06 3.36
N LEU A 171 14.33 -8.58 3.67
CA LEU A 171 14.19 -9.81 4.44
C LEU A 171 14.67 -11.01 3.63
N ASN A 172 15.11 -12.03 4.36
CA ASN A 172 15.32 -13.35 3.79
C ASN A 172 14.02 -13.83 3.11
N PRO A 173 14.10 -14.48 1.93
CA PRO A 173 12.91 -14.85 1.15
C PRO A 173 11.88 -15.65 1.94
N SER A 174 12.29 -16.63 2.75
CA SER A 174 11.38 -17.42 3.60
C SER A 174 10.64 -16.57 4.64
N VAL A 175 11.34 -15.61 5.27
CA VAL A 175 10.75 -14.68 6.24
C VAL A 175 9.79 -13.71 5.54
N ALA A 176 10.14 -13.23 4.35
CA ALA A 176 9.26 -12.38 3.54
C ALA A 176 7.97 -13.11 3.13
N VAL A 177 8.05 -14.39 2.77
CA VAL A 177 6.85 -15.21 2.49
C VAL A 177 5.97 -15.34 3.72
N ALA A 178 6.54 -15.73 4.87
CA ALA A 178 5.78 -15.85 6.13
C ALA A 178 5.17 -14.51 6.57
N TYR A 179 5.91 -13.42 6.41
CA TYR A 179 5.48 -12.05 6.68
C TYR A 179 4.25 -11.66 5.84
N LEU A 180 4.32 -11.82 4.51
CA LEU A 180 3.21 -11.45 3.62
C LEU A 180 2.01 -12.40 3.76
N PHE A 181 2.26 -13.68 4.01
CA PHE A 181 1.20 -14.67 4.25
C PHE A 181 0.43 -14.36 5.55
N SER A 182 1.15 -14.07 6.65
CA SER A 182 0.51 -13.68 7.91
C SER A 182 -0.28 -12.37 7.77
N ALA A 183 0.19 -11.42 6.95
CA ALA A 183 -0.56 -10.21 6.65
C ALA A 183 -1.86 -10.51 5.88
N CYS A 184 -1.84 -11.43 4.91
CA CYS A 184 -3.07 -11.87 4.24
C CYS A 184 -4.06 -12.50 5.23
N LEU A 185 -3.61 -13.34 6.17
CA LEU A 185 -4.47 -13.91 7.21
C LEU A 185 -5.10 -12.82 8.09
N ALA A 186 -4.30 -11.85 8.54
CA ALA A 186 -4.77 -10.75 9.38
C ALA A 186 -5.79 -9.86 8.65
N CYS A 187 -5.57 -9.54 7.37
CA CYS A 187 -6.54 -8.83 6.54
C CYS A 187 -7.82 -9.64 6.31
N THR A 188 -7.69 -10.96 6.13
CA THR A 188 -8.85 -11.86 6.00
C THR A 188 -9.71 -11.86 7.26
N LEU A 189 -9.10 -11.96 8.43
CA LEU A 189 -9.81 -11.89 9.71
C LEU A 189 -10.52 -10.54 9.88
N LEU A 190 -9.87 -9.43 9.51
CA LEU A 190 -10.49 -8.11 9.55
C LEU A 190 -11.66 -8.00 8.55
N GLY A 191 -11.50 -8.52 7.34
CA GLY A 191 -12.56 -8.54 6.32
C GLY A 191 -13.78 -9.37 6.76
N ILE A 192 -13.56 -10.54 7.37
CA ILE A 192 -14.61 -11.35 7.97
C ILE A 192 -15.31 -10.57 9.08
N TYR A 193 -14.56 -9.97 10.02
CA TYR A 193 -15.13 -9.16 11.09
C TYR A 193 -16.03 -8.05 10.55
N ILE A 194 -15.57 -7.28 9.57
CA ILE A 194 -16.33 -6.19 8.95
C ILE A 194 -17.56 -6.71 8.21
N THR A 195 -17.46 -7.84 7.50
CA THR A 195 -18.56 -8.39 6.69
C THR A 195 -19.70 -8.92 7.55
N PHE A 196 -19.38 -9.58 8.66
CA PHE A 196 -20.36 -10.31 9.47
C PHE A 196 -20.82 -9.55 10.72
N THR A 197 -20.19 -8.43 11.08
CA THR A 197 -20.67 -7.63 12.20
C THR A 197 -22.03 -6.98 11.88
N VAL A 198 -22.96 -7.16 12.81
CA VAL A 198 -24.33 -6.63 12.72
C VAL A 198 -24.35 -5.12 13.00
N ILE A 199 -23.46 -4.66 13.87
CA ILE A 199 -23.29 -3.25 14.18
C ILE A 199 -22.34 -2.66 13.14
N SER A 200 -22.69 -1.50 12.58
CA SER A 200 -21.82 -0.81 11.64
C SER A 200 -20.46 -0.55 12.26
N VAL A 201 -19.42 -1.00 11.56
CA VAL A 201 -18.01 -0.78 11.93
C VAL A 201 -17.72 0.71 12.01
N CYS A 202 -18.42 1.53 11.23
CA CYS A 202 -18.23 2.97 11.20
C CYS A 202 -19.62 3.63 11.15
N PRO A 203 -20.20 3.98 12.31
CA PRO A 203 -21.54 4.55 12.41
C PRO A 203 -21.81 5.74 11.47
N ALA A 204 -20.79 6.56 11.17
CA ALA A 204 -20.86 7.64 10.19
C ALA A 204 -21.39 7.21 8.81
N PHE A 205 -21.13 5.96 8.39
CA PHE A 205 -21.59 5.40 7.11
C PHE A 205 -22.93 4.66 7.22
N ALA A 206 -23.43 4.42 8.44
CA ALA A 206 -24.74 3.79 8.64
C ALA A 206 -25.90 4.76 8.34
N SER A 207 -25.67 6.06 8.52
CA SER A 207 -26.61 7.14 8.23
C SER A 207 -25.91 8.26 7.44
N PRO A 208 -25.56 8.01 6.16
CA PRO A 208 -24.85 8.99 5.36
C PRO A 208 -25.73 10.20 5.06
N VAL A 209 -25.13 11.39 5.04
CA VAL A 209 -25.82 12.64 4.70
C VAL A 209 -25.76 12.82 3.18
N ASP A 210 -26.91 13.03 2.52
CA ASP A 210 -26.98 13.21 1.07
C ASP A 210 -26.65 14.65 0.62
N ARG A 211 -25.35 14.99 0.70
CA ARG A 211 -24.71 16.22 0.18
C ARG A 211 -24.76 16.40 -1.36
N ILE A 212 -24.89 15.35 -2.17
CA ILE A 212 -24.75 15.35 -3.65
C ILE A 212 -25.97 14.80 -4.39
N GLY A 213 -27.01 14.35 -3.69
CA GLY A 213 -28.29 13.94 -4.26
C GLY A 213 -28.32 12.55 -4.90
N ILE A 214 -27.33 11.69 -4.63
CA ILE A 214 -27.22 10.37 -5.28
C ILE A 214 -27.66 9.20 -4.39
N LEU A 215 -27.96 9.45 -3.13
CA LEU A 215 -28.16 8.37 -2.15
C LEU A 215 -29.38 7.51 -2.50
N ASN A 216 -30.46 8.15 -2.96
CA ASN A 216 -31.66 7.43 -3.42
C ASN A 216 -31.36 6.52 -4.62
N LEU A 217 -30.56 6.99 -5.58
CA LEU A 217 -30.15 6.18 -6.73
C LEU A 217 -29.32 4.97 -6.31
N LEU A 218 -28.42 5.13 -5.34
CA LEU A 218 -27.63 4.01 -4.81
C LEU A 218 -28.52 2.98 -4.10
N TYR A 219 -29.50 3.46 -3.33
CA TYR A 219 -30.45 2.58 -2.61
C TYR A 219 -31.37 1.83 -3.56
N ASP A 220 -31.85 2.47 -4.63
CA ASP A 220 -32.64 1.84 -5.69
C ASP A 220 -31.86 0.72 -6.43
N GLN A 221 -30.53 0.86 -6.53
CA GLN A 221 -29.63 -0.17 -7.05
C GLN A 221 -29.26 -1.25 -6.01
N GLY A 222 -29.83 -1.18 -4.80
CA GLY A 222 -29.59 -2.15 -3.71
C GLY A 222 -28.35 -1.89 -2.86
N LEU A 223 -27.62 -0.78 -3.07
CA LEU A 223 -26.47 -0.37 -2.26
C LEU A 223 -26.92 0.38 -1.00
N ASN A 224 -27.60 -0.34 -0.11
CA ASN A 224 -27.88 0.15 1.24
C ASN A 224 -26.63 0.03 2.15
N PRO A 225 -26.59 0.71 3.32
CA PRO A 225 -25.41 0.70 4.20
C PRO A 225 -24.93 -0.70 4.63
N ALA A 226 -25.85 -1.66 4.81
CA ALA A 226 -25.50 -3.02 5.20
C ALA A 226 -24.84 -3.79 4.04
N THR A 227 -25.36 -3.65 2.82
CA THR A 227 -24.77 -4.20 1.60
C THR A 227 -23.40 -3.57 1.34
N ASP A 228 -23.29 -2.26 1.49
CA ASP A 228 -22.04 -1.52 1.30
C ASP A 228 -20.96 -1.92 2.31
N GLN A 229 -21.34 -2.15 3.57
CA GLN A 229 -20.41 -2.68 4.58
C GLN A 229 -19.89 -4.07 4.23
N ARG A 230 -20.77 -4.98 3.77
CA ARG A 230 -20.36 -6.32 3.32
C ARG A 230 -19.40 -6.23 2.13
N LEU A 231 -19.66 -5.31 1.21
CA LEU A 231 -18.76 -5.03 0.09
C LEU A 231 -17.40 -4.49 0.59
N GLY A 232 -17.41 -3.55 1.53
CA GLY A 232 -16.19 -3.05 2.16
C GLY A 232 -15.40 -4.14 2.88
N GLY A 233 -16.08 -5.05 3.57
CA GLY A 233 -15.47 -6.23 4.20
C GLY A 233 -14.83 -7.18 3.18
N LEU A 234 -15.50 -7.44 2.05
CA LEU A 234 -14.94 -8.23 0.94
C LEU A 234 -13.71 -7.55 0.32
N LEU A 235 -13.77 -6.24 0.10
CA LEU A 235 -12.68 -5.43 -0.42
C LEU A 235 -11.49 -5.37 0.56
N MET A 236 -11.74 -5.47 1.87
CA MET A 236 -10.67 -5.44 2.87
C MET A 236 -9.71 -6.64 2.79
N TRP A 237 -10.13 -7.78 2.23
CA TRP A 237 -9.28 -8.98 2.19
C TRP A 237 -8.93 -9.49 0.80
N VAL A 238 -9.87 -9.49 -0.16
CA VAL A 238 -9.62 -10.12 -1.49
C VAL A 238 -8.53 -9.38 -2.29
N PRO A 239 -8.64 -8.05 -2.55
CA PRO A 239 -7.58 -7.29 -3.20
C PRO A 239 -6.23 -7.34 -2.46
N PRO A 240 -6.15 -7.12 -1.13
CA PRO A 240 -4.87 -7.17 -0.42
C PRO A 240 -4.20 -8.53 -0.49
N CYS A 241 -4.94 -9.63 -0.27
CA CYS A 241 -4.39 -10.97 -0.37
C CYS A 241 -3.89 -11.30 -1.78
N SER A 242 -4.61 -10.90 -2.84
CA SER A 242 -4.13 -11.11 -4.21
C SER A 242 -2.83 -10.34 -4.51
N LEU A 243 -2.70 -9.12 -3.97
CA LEU A 243 -1.46 -8.35 -4.04
C LEU A 243 -0.33 -9.01 -3.25
N TYR A 244 -0.59 -9.49 -2.03
CA TYR A 244 0.41 -10.17 -1.20
C TYR A 244 0.89 -11.48 -1.84
N VAL A 245 -0.01 -12.27 -2.41
CA VAL A 245 0.36 -13.48 -3.18
C VAL A 245 1.23 -13.12 -4.37
N THR A 246 0.86 -12.06 -5.12
CA THR A 246 1.69 -11.58 -6.24
C THR A 246 3.08 -11.15 -5.77
N ALA A 247 3.18 -10.44 -4.65
CA ALA A 247 4.46 -10.05 -4.05
C ALA A 247 5.28 -11.26 -3.60
N ILE A 248 4.67 -12.28 -2.99
CA ILE A 248 5.31 -13.55 -2.63
C ILE A 248 5.91 -14.21 -3.88
N MET A 249 5.14 -14.30 -4.97
CA MET A 249 5.63 -14.88 -6.23
C MET A 249 6.82 -14.10 -6.80
N VAL A 250 6.83 -12.77 -6.68
CA VAL A 250 7.97 -11.94 -7.09
C VAL A 250 9.20 -12.20 -6.22
N VAL A 251 9.04 -12.31 -4.90
CA VAL A 251 10.14 -12.62 -3.96
C VAL A 251 10.73 -13.99 -4.27
N LEU A 252 9.88 -15.01 -4.45
CA LEU A 252 10.32 -16.37 -4.78
C LEU A 252 11.03 -16.42 -6.14
N LYS A 253 10.51 -15.71 -7.14
CA LYS A 253 11.17 -15.60 -8.46
C LYS A 253 12.57 -14.98 -8.36
N ARG A 254 12.73 -13.92 -7.58
CA ARG A 254 14.04 -13.27 -7.36
C ARG A 254 15.01 -14.23 -6.68
N TRP A 255 14.56 -14.90 -5.61
CA TRP A 255 15.36 -15.89 -4.89
C TRP A 255 15.80 -17.04 -5.79
N TYR A 256 14.90 -17.57 -6.61
CA TYR A 256 15.23 -18.65 -7.55
C TYR A 256 16.26 -18.22 -8.61
N ALA A 257 16.12 -17.01 -9.16
CA ALA A 257 17.09 -16.45 -10.11
C ALA A 257 18.48 -16.25 -9.48
N ASP A 258 18.55 -15.83 -8.22
CA ASP A 258 19.82 -15.65 -7.51
C ASP A 258 20.56 -17.00 -7.32
N ILE A 259 19.83 -18.11 -7.10
CA ILE A 259 20.40 -19.47 -6.99
C ILE A 259 21.05 -19.89 -8.32
N GLU A 260 20.41 -19.65 -9.46
CA GLU A 260 20.93 -20.04 -10.78
C GLU A 260 22.19 -19.27 -11.18
N THR A 261 22.41 -18.07 -10.63
CA THR A 261 23.57 -17.24 -10.93
C THR A 261 24.84 -17.58 -10.15
N VAL A 262 24.77 -18.47 -9.15
CA VAL A 262 25.97 -18.98 -8.47
C VAL A 262 26.66 -19.96 -9.42
N PRO A 263 27.81 -19.61 -10.03
CA PRO A 263 28.52 -20.58 -10.84
C PRO A 263 28.96 -21.69 -9.88
N THR A 264 28.58 -22.93 -10.15
CA THR A 264 29.28 -24.09 -9.58
C THR A 264 30.75 -23.88 -9.86
N SER A 265 31.49 -23.42 -8.84
CA SER A 265 32.93 -23.34 -8.89
C SER A 265 33.39 -24.74 -9.24
N GLN A 266 33.96 -24.84 -10.44
CA GLN A 266 34.49 -26.07 -10.96
C GLN A 266 35.39 -26.65 -9.89
N THR A 267 34.94 -27.76 -9.28
CA THR A 267 35.84 -28.70 -8.63
C THR A 267 36.63 -29.35 -9.77
N THR A 268 37.56 -28.61 -10.38
CA THR A 268 38.69 -29.23 -11.04
C THR A 268 39.55 -29.79 -9.92
N ALA A 269 39.14 -30.93 -9.38
CA ALA A 269 40.07 -31.85 -8.75
C ALA A 269 41.13 -32.14 -9.80
N ASN A 270 42.29 -31.50 -9.66
CA ASN A 270 43.46 -31.75 -10.48
C ASN A 270 43.87 -33.21 -10.22
N PRO A 271 43.72 -34.15 -11.17
CA PRO A 271 44.08 -35.56 -10.93
C PRO A 271 45.60 -35.78 -10.83
N GLY A 272 46.40 -34.72 -11.00
CA GLY A 272 47.86 -34.80 -11.08
C GLY A 272 48.61 -34.89 -9.74
N SER A 273 48.04 -34.49 -8.60
CA SER A 273 48.84 -34.35 -7.36
C SER A 273 48.91 -35.62 -6.49
N LEU A 274 48.21 -36.71 -6.85
CA LEU A 274 48.26 -37.98 -6.11
C LEU A 274 49.31 -38.96 -6.67
N ARG A 275 50.00 -38.62 -7.76
CA ARG A 275 50.99 -39.50 -8.39
C ARG A 275 52.43 -39.32 -7.87
N GLU A 276 52.70 -38.31 -7.07
CA GLU A 276 54.06 -38.02 -6.54
C GLU A 276 54.29 -38.53 -5.11
N ALA A 277 53.30 -39.14 -4.46
CA ALA A 277 53.46 -39.71 -3.11
C ALA A 277 53.89 -41.20 -3.10
N HIS A 278 54.17 -41.78 -4.27
CA HIS A 278 54.52 -43.19 -4.42
C HIS A 278 55.77 -43.43 -5.31
N GLN A 279 56.67 -42.46 -5.39
CA GLN A 279 58.05 -42.66 -5.86
C GLN A 279 59.02 -42.17 -4.79
#